data_AF-A0A0F8DD00-F1
#
_entry.id   AF-A0A0F8DD00-F1
#
_cell.length_a   1.000
_cell.length_b   1.000
_cell.length_c   1.000
_cell.angle_alpha   90.00
_cell.angle_beta   90.00
_cell.angle_gamma   90.00
#
_symmetry.space_group_name_H-M   'P 1'
#
loop_
_entity.id
_entity.type
_entity.pdbx_description
1 polymer ?
#
loop_
_entity_poly.entity_id
_entity_poly.type
_entity_poly.pdbx_seq_one_letter_code
_entity_poly.pdbx_strand_id
1 'polypeptide(L)'
;MFASKFSRVAKMVQLHQLRPSRQLPLSLMMQRVQSYATITVKVPQMAESISEGTLRQFSKQIGDYVEADEEIATIETDKIDVAVNAPQSGTITELLVGEEDTVTVDQDIIRIDTDGTAPAGGAAPAKESAQVEKETTSGASATAPAPTASAPSAPATSTSTDHAPKKAESSKGSVPPPTSASVGDRSERRVKMNRMLLRMSERLKQSQNTTASLTTFNEVDMSSLIEFRKSMKDEVLKKTGTKFGFMGSFAYACALAMKEFPVINSSIEGEGTGDTIVFHDYVDISVAVATEQGLVTPVIRNIEKMSILEIERGIAEVGKKARDRKLTIEDLAGGTFAISNGGVFGSKLSTPIINHPQSAILGLHAIKERAHVVNGEIKIRPIMELALSYDHRVITGREAVLFLELVRKYIEDPRRMLLEV
;
A
#
# COMPACT_ATOMS: atom_id res chain seq x y z
N MET A 1 52.96 67.09 -42.23
CA MET A 1 51.91 67.81 -43.01
C MET A 1 50.93 68.43 -42.03
N PHE A 2 50.37 69.60 -42.39
CA PHE A 2 49.16 70.29 -41.88
C PHE A 2 48.52 69.75 -40.58
N ALA A 3 48.56 70.50 -39.47
CA ALA A 3 47.57 71.53 -39.06
C ALA A 3 46.22 70.91 -38.63
N SER A 4 45.59 71.22 -37.51
CA SER A 4 45.51 72.44 -36.67
C SER A 4 44.87 72.06 -35.29
N LYS A 5 44.58 72.89 -34.27
CA LYS A 5 44.55 74.35 -34.04
C LYS A 5 44.49 74.60 -32.51
N PHE A 6 45.20 75.61 -32.01
CA PHE A 6 44.90 76.53 -30.85
C PHE A 6 44.11 76.03 -29.61
N SER A 7 44.67 76.07 -28.37
CA SER A 7 44.77 77.23 -27.42
C SER A 7 43.44 77.56 -26.69
N ARG A 8 43.31 77.93 -25.40
CA ARG A 8 44.19 78.53 -24.34
C ARG A 8 43.48 78.36 -22.95
N VAL A 9 44.14 77.99 -21.83
CA VAL A 9 44.76 78.82 -20.74
C VAL A 9 43.84 79.29 -19.57
N ALA A 10 44.42 79.39 -18.36
CA ALA A 10 43.97 80.05 -17.09
C ALA A 10 42.95 79.28 -16.20
N LYS A 11 42.95 79.30 -14.85
CA LYS A 11 43.66 79.99 -13.72
C LYS A 11 43.85 78.96 -12.55
N MET A 12 44.78 78.98 -11.58
CA MET A 12 45.44 79.99 -10.71
C MET A 12 44.69 80.30 -9.37
N VAL A 13 45.42 80.27 -8.23
CA VAL A 13 45.09 80.81 -6.86
C VAL A 13 44.06 80.02 -5.99
N GLN A 14 44.00 80.03 -4.64
CA GLN A 14 44.94 79.98 -3.48
C GLN A 14 44.11 79.86 -2.16
N LEU A 15 44.75 79.66 -0.99
CA LEU A 15 44.17 79.50 0.37
C LEU A 15 43.10 80.57 0.78
N HIS A 16 42.05 80.17 1.53
CA HIS A 16 41.81 80.64 2.93
C HIS A 16 40.57 80.03 3.68
N GLN A 17 40.83 79.55 4.90
CA GLN A 17 40.09 79.61 6.18
C GLN A 17 38.53 79.46 6.35
N LEU A 18 38.18 78.40 7.13
CA LEU A 18 37.37 78.38 8.38
C LEU A 18 35.85 78.76 8.47
N ARG A 19 35.04 77.70 8.68
CA ARG A 19 33.91 77.56 9.67
C ARG A 19 32.64 78.45 9.53
N PRO A 20 31.51 78.14 10.23
CA PRO A 20 31.02 76.86 10.80
C PRO A 20 29.54 76.53 10.46
N SER A 21 29.07 75.29 10.66
CA SER A 21 27.74 75.00 11.27
C SER A 21 27.45 73.51 11.52
N ARG A 22 26.63 73.29 12.57
CA ARG A 22 26.08 72.03 13.12
C ARG A 22 25.59 70.98 12.12
N GLN A 23 25.78 69.69 12.44
CA GLN A 23 24.69 68.69 12.48
C GLN A 23 25.08 67.40 13.24
N LEU A 24 24.26 67.08 14.27
CA LEU A 24 23.82 65.78 14.84
C LEU A 24 24.81 64.60 15.11
N PRO A 25 24.57 63.80 16.18
CA PRO A 25 25.41 62.67 16.54
C PRO A 25 25.19 61.43 15.67
N LEU A 26 26.25 60.65 15.46
CA LEU A 26 26.17 59.31 14.87
C LEU A 26 25.39 58.38 15.82
N SER A 27 24.14 58.06 15.48
CA SER A 27 23.46 56.91 16.06
C SER A 27 23.96 55.66 15.33
N LEU A 28 24.66 54.77 16.05
CA LEU A 28 25.06 53.47 15.51
C LEU A 28 23.81 52.59 15.38
N MET A 29 23.22 52.57 14.18
CA MET A 29 22.19 51.60 13.85
C MET A 29 22.88 50.26 13.57
N MET A 30 22.76 49.32 14.51
CA MET A 30 23.17 47.94 14.29
C MET A 30 22.38 47.36 13.11
N GLN A 31 23.07 47.00 12.03
CA GLN A 31 22.53 46.05 11.06
C GLN A 31 23.14 44.68 11.38
N ARG A 32 22.50 43.95 12.32
CA ARG A 32 22.75 42.52 12.46
C ARG A 32 22.31 41.87 11.14
N VAL A 33 23.28 41.30 10.41
CA VAL A 33 22.95 40.32 9.36
C VAL A 33 22.54 39.06 10.10
N GLN A 34 21.23 38.88 10.27
CA GLN A 34 20.66 37.68 10.84
C GLN A 34 20.60 36.64 9.73
N SER A 35 21.45 35.62 9.83
CA SER A 35 21.53 34.52 8.88
C SER A 35 20.43 33.52 9.19
N TYR A 36 19.24 33.73 8.60
CA TYR A 36 18.11 32.79 8.73
C TYR A 36 18.52 31.38 8.30
N ALA A 37 18.55 30.45 9.25
CA ALA A 37 18.77 29.04 8.99
C ALA A 37 17.43 28.36 8.68
N THR A 38 16.90 28.67 7.51
CA THR A 38 15.60 28.16 7.04
C THR A 38 15.78 26.80 6.36
N ILE A 39 15.11 25.76 6.88
CA ILE A 39 15.12 24.40 6.34
C ILE A 39 13.80 24.14 5.60
N THR A 40 13.89 23.60 4.39
CA THR A 40 12.72 23.13 3.64
C THR A 40 12.50 21.64 3.88
N VAL A 41 11.32 21.28 4.41
CA VAL A 41 10.86 19.90 4.54
C VAL A 41 10.27 19.46 3.22
N LYS A 42 10.81 18.36 2.69
CA LYS A 42 10.40 17.74 1.44
C LYS A 42 9.47 16.55 1.69
N VAL A 43 8.71 16.18 0.66
CA VAL A 43 8.09 14.86 0.56
C VAL A 43 9.20 13.81 0.71
N PRO A 44 9.11 12.91 1.71
CA PRO A 44 10.10 11.87 1.88
C PRO A 44 10.11 10.93 0.67
N GLN A 45 11.24 10.30 0.42
CA GLN A 45 11.38 9.23 -0.58
C GLN A 45 10.31 8.16 -0.32
N MET A 46 9.32 8.08 -1.20
CA MET A 46 8.33 7.01 -1.20
C MET A 46 8.91 5.77 -1.89
N ALA A 47 8.19 4.65 -1.85
CA ALA A 47 8.51 3.48 -2.65
C ALA A 47 8.76 3.85 -4.12
N GLU A 48 9.72 3.20 -4.79
CA GLU A 48 9.95 3.35 -6.24
C GLU A 48 8.66 3.13 -7.08
N SER A 49 7.71 2.36 -6.55
CA SER A 49 6.38 2.12 -7.16
C SER A 49 5.30 3.17 -6.85
N ILE A 50 5.65 4.27 -6.17
CA ILE A 50 4.76 5.38 -5.75
C ILE A 50 5.50 6.71 -6.00
N SER A 51 5.31 7.29 -7.19
CA SER A 51 5.95 8.55 -7.59
C SER A 51 5.25 9.80 -7.03
N GLU A 52 4.02 9.67 -6.55
CA GLU A 52 3.18 10.78 -6.09
C GLU A 52 2.23 10.40 -4.94
N GLY A 53 2.06 11.33 -4.00
CA GLY A 53 1.18 11.30 -2.85
C GLY A 53 0.18 12.46 -2.89
N THR A 54 -0.79 12.48 -1.97
CA THR A 54 -1.68 13.63 -1.85
C THR A 54 -1.76 14.02 -0.39
N LEU A 55 -1.56 15.30 -0.09
CA LEU A 55 -1.54 15.78 1.28
C LEU A 55 -2.95 15.69 1.87
N ARG A 56 -3.12 14.90 2.93
CA ARG A 56 -4.42 14.67 3.56
C ARG A 56 -4.77 15.77 4.56
N GLN A 57 -3.80 16.11 5.41
CA GLN A 57 -3.96 17.13 6.45
C GLN A 57 -2.58 17.55 6.97
N PHE A 58 -2.43 18.81 7.38
CA PHE A 58 -1.34 19.23 8.25
C PHE A 58 -1.71 19.04 9.73
N SER A 59 -0.79 18.47 10.50
CA SER A 59 -0.90 18.32 11.96
C SER A 59 -0.61 19.65 12.70
N LYS A 60 -0.05 20.65 11.99
CA LYS A 60 0.48 21.92 12.53
C LYS A 60 0.25 23.05 11.53
N GLN A 61 0.04 24.27 12.02
CA GLN A 61 -0.26 25.46 11.21
C GLN A 61 0.95 26.41 11.09
N ILE A 62 0.85 27.42 10.21
CA ILE A 62 1.85 28.48 10.10
C ILE A 62 1.96 29.22 11.43
N GLY A 63 3.17 29.28 11.98
CA GLY A 63 3.47 29.85 13.30
C GLY A 63 3.59 28.83 14.43
N ASP A 64 3.22 27.56 14.23
CA ASP A 64 3.40 26.52 15.23
C ASP A 64 4.88 26.10 15.36
N TYR A 65 5.27 25.79 16.59
CA TYR A 65 6.56 25.15 16.90
C TYR A 65 6.43 23.63 16.76
N VAL A 66 7.43 23.02 16.13
CA VAL A 66 7.57 21.57 15.98
C VAL A 66 8.90 21.12 16.57
N GLU A 67 8.91 19.93 17.16
CA GLU A 67 10.14 19.26 17.57
C GLU A 67 10.70 18.37 16.44
N ALA A 68 11.99 18.05 16.51
CA ALA A 68 12.60 17.04 15.63
C ALA A 68 11.88 15.68 15.76
N ASP A 69 11.71 15.00 14.63
CA ASP A 69 10.94 13.77 14.46
C ASP A 69 9.42 13.86 14.77
N GLU A 70 8.86 15.05 14.99
CA GLU A 70 7.40 15.24 15.17
C GLU A 70 6.65 15.15 13.83
N GLU A 71 5.50 14.46 13.78
CA GLU A 71 4.66 14.34 12.57
C GLU A 71 4.00 15.70 12.24
N ILE A 72 4.31 16.24 11.07
CA ILE A 72 3.83 17.54 10.59
C ILE A 72 2.65 17.42 9.62
N ALA A 73 2.59 16.32 8.86
CA ALA A 73 1.53 16.08 7.89
C ALA A 73 1.37 14.59 7.57
N THR A 74 0.18 14.20 7.14
CA THR A 74 -0.08 12.86 6.60
C THR A 74 -0.35 12.95 5.10
N ILE A 75 0.30 12.10 4.30
CA ILE A 75 0.12 11.95 2.85
C ILE A 75 -0.66 10.66 2.59
N GLU A 76 -1.83 10.74 1.95
CA GLU A 76 -2.57 9.57 1.48
C GLU A 76 -1.93 9.06 0.17
N THR A 77 -1.68 7.75 0.08
CA THR A 77 -1.25 7.09 -1.17
C THR A 77 -2.27 6.06 -1.64
N ASP A 78 -1.97 5.37 -2.75
CA ASP A 78 -2.83 4.32 -3.31
C ASP A 78 -2.90 3.04 -2.45
N LYS A 79 -1.92 2.80 -1.58
CA LYS A 79 -1.81 1.59 -0.76
C LYS A 79 -1.92 1.85 0.74
N ILE A 80 -1.31 2.92 1.27
CA ILE A 80 -1.33 3.31 2.69
C ILE A 80 -1.18 4.83 2.92
N ASP A 81 -1.55 5.30 4.12
CA ASP A 81 -1.19 6.64 4.60
C ASP A 81 0.29 6.69 5.03
N VAL A 82 0.97 7.81 4.75
CA VAL A 82 2.39 8.06 5.00
C VAL A 82 2.55 9.31 5.89
N ALA A 83 3.18 9.17 7.05
CA ALA A 83 3.51 10.30 7.91
C ALA A 83 4.77 11.05 7.41
N VAL A 84 4.74 12.38 7.44
CA VAL A 84 5.89 13.27 7.17
C VAL A 84 6.32 13.89 8.48
N ASN A 85 7.57 13.67 8.87
CA ASN A 85 8.14 14.14 10.14
C ASN A 85 9.07 15.34 9.96
N ALA A 86 9.23 16.16 11.00
CA ALA A 86 10.15 17.30 11.01
C ALA A 86 11.62 16.85 11.13
N PRO A 87 12.51 17.25 10.21
CA PRO A 87 13.94 16.88 10.27
C PRO A 87 14.71 17.61 11.39
N GLN A 88 14.17 18.71 11.93
CA GLN A 88 14.75 19.48 13.02
C GLN A 88 13.66 20.32 13.71
N SER A 89 13.82 20.59 15.01
CA SER A 89 12.93 21.49 15.75
C SER A 89 12.99 22.93 15.21
N GLY A 90 11.85 23.62 15.20
CA GLY A 90 11.74 25.00 14.73
C GLY A 90 10.30 25.48 14.56
N THR A 91 10.10 26.67 13.99
CA THR A 91 8.77 27.24 13.74
C THR A 91 8.39 27.16 12.26
N ILE A 92 7.18 26.72 11.96
CA ILE A 92 6.65 26.68 10.59
C ILE A 92 6.42 28.11 10.08
N THR A 93 7.14 28.50 9.03
CA THR A 93 7.04 29.84 8.43
C THR A 93 6.17 29.90 7.19
N GLU A 94 6.09 28.82 6.41
CA GLU A 94 5.40 28.78 5.12
C GLU A 94 4.92 27.35 4.84
N LEU A 95 3.68 27.21 4.39
CA LEU A 95 3.13 25.99 3.79
C LEU A 95 3.14 26.20 2.27
N LEU A 96 3.93 25.40 1.55
CA LEU A 96 4.16 25.53 0.11
C LEU A 96 3.14 24.76 -0.73
N VAL A 97 2.32 23.94 -0.07
CA VAL A 97 1.31 23.03 -0.65
C VAL A 97 0.05 23.13 0.21
N GLY A 98 -1.14 23.09 -0.39
CA GLY A 98 -2.41 23.07 0.32
C GLY A 98 -2.79 21.70 0.87
N GLU A 99 -3.69 21.67 1.86
CA GLU A 99 -4.42 20.43 2.15
C GLU A 99 -5.23 20.03 0.91
N GLU A 100 -5.30 18.73 0.65
CA GLU A 100 -5.85 18.10 -0.55
C GLU A 100 -5.01 18.17 -1.86
N ASP A 101 -3.87 18.87 -1.90
CA ASP A 101 -3.02 18.97 -3.10
C ASP A 101 -2.15 17.72 -3.35
N THR A 102 -1.91 17.41 -4.63
CA THR A 102 -1.03 16.32 -5.07
C THR A 102 0.44 16.74 -4.96
N VAL A 103 1.27 15.85 -4.40
CA VAL A 103 2.69 16.09 -4.14
C VAL A 103 3.56 14.98 -4.74
N THR A 104 4.64 15.35 -5.42
CA THR A 104 5.64 14.41 -5.96
C THR A 104 6.80 14.19 -5.00
N VAL A 105 7.53 13.09 -5.15
CA VAL A 105 8.74 12.84 -4.33
C VAL A 105 9.75 14.00 -4.48
N ASP A 106 10.43 14.34 -3.38
CA ASP A 106 11.36 15.48 -3.23
C ASP A 106 10.74 16.89 -3.42
N GLN A 107 9.41 17.01 -3.59
CA GLN A 107 8.71 18.30 -3.61
C GLN A 107 8.73 18.98 -2.23
N ASP A 108 8.92 20.29 -2.21
CA ASP A 108 8.95 21.10 -1.00
C ASP A 108 7.52 21.28 -0.44
N ILE A 109 7.27 20.90 0.82
CA ILE A 109 5.94 20.99 1.47
C ILE A 109 5.88 22.12 2.50
N ILE A 110 6.88 22.21 3.38
CA ILE A 110 6.88 23.12 4.54
C ILE A 110 8.24 23.79 4.64
N ARG A 111 8.26 25.06 5.04
CA ARG A 111 9.48 25.80 5.37
C ARG A 111 9.54 26.08 6.87
N ILE A 112 10.57 25.58 7.54
CA ILE A 112 10.82 25.72 8.99
C ILE A 112 11.97 26.70 9.23
N ASP A 113 11.80 27.63 10.17
CA ASP A 113 12.90 28.45 10.69
C ASP A 113 13.45 27.83 11.98
N THR A 114 14.76 27.58 12.00
CA THR A 114 15.46 26.93 13.12
C THR A 114 15.99 27.92 14.18
N ASP A 115 15.86 29.23 13.95
CA ASP A 115 16.12 30.27 14.98
C ASP A 115 14.98 30.37 16.02
N GLY A 116 13.89 29.59 15.87
CA GLY A 116 12.75 29.54 16.78
C GLY A 116 13.14 29.08 18.19
N THR A 117 13.35 30.01 19.11
CA THR A 117 13.52 29.69 20.53
C THR A 117 12.19 29.20 21.10
N ALA A 118 12.16 27.99 21.67
CA ALA A 118 10.95 27.40 22.26
C ALA A 118 10.23 28.40 23.20
N PRO A 119 8.88 28.53 23.13
CA PRO A 119 8.15 29.55 23.87
C PRO A 119 8.38 29.48 25.38
N ALA A 120 9.02 30.51 25.94
CA ALA A 120 9.31 30.60 27.37
C ALA A 120 8.07 31.02 28.19
N GLY A 121 7.17 30.07 28.45
CA GLY A 121 6.31 30.10 29.65
C GLY A 121 4.80 29.92 29.46
N GLY A 122 4.25 28.87 30.09
CA GLY A 122 2.82 28.66 30.34
C GLY A 122 2.20 27.53 29.49
N ALA A 123 1.80 26.38 30.03
CA ALA A 123 1.62 25.99 31.43
C ALA A 123 2.14 24.56 31.72
N ALA A 124 2.45 24.28 32.99
CA ALA A 124 2.97 22.98 33.42
C ALA A 124 1.88 21.88 33.40
N PRO A 125 2.17 20.68 32.86
CA PRO A 125 1.38 19.49 33.15
C PRO A 125 1.63 19.08 34.62
N ALA A 126 0.56 18.95 35.40
CA ALA A 126 0.65 18.42 36.75
C ALA A 126 1.03 16.92 36.72
N LYS A 127 1.88 16.48 37.65
CA LYS A 127 2.14 15.06 37.92
C LYS A 127 0.96 14.46 38.67
N GLU A 128 0.17 13.62 38.01
CA GLU A 128 -0.70 12.59 38.62
C GLU A 128 -1.21 11.65 37.51
N SER A 129 -1.25 10.32 37.61
CA SER A 129 -0.49 9.35 38.42
C SER A 129 -0.47 8.01 37.66
N ALA A 130 0.54 7.18 37.85
CA ALA A 130 0.59 5.84 37.26
C ALA A 130 -0.08 4.81 38.19
N GLN A 131 -1.03 4.06 37.61
CA GLN A 131 -1.46 2.69 37.96
C GLN A 131 -1.25 2.16 39.39
N VAL A 132 -2.37 1.82 40.04
CA VAL A 132 -2.45 0.65 40.94
C VAL A 132 -3.73 -0.13 40.61
N GLU A 133 -3.65 -1.06 39.67
CA GLU A 133 -4.63 -2.15 39.56
C GLU A 133 -4.01 -3.40 40.18
N LYS A 134 -4.63 -3.89 41.25
CA LYS A 134 -4.05 -4.90 42.14
C LYS A 134 -4.69 -6.26 41.88
N GLU A 135 -3.86 -7.26 41.62
CA GLU A 135 -4.30 -8.66 41.52
C GLU A 135 -5.04 -9.12 42.78
N THR A 136 -6.10 -9.91 42.59
CA THR A 136 -6.52 -10.91 43.59
C THR A 136 -6.86 -12.23 42.92
N THR A 137 -6.18 -13.28 43.38
CA THR A 137 -6.28 -14.67 42.95
C THR A 137 -7.45 -15.42 43.61
N SER A 138 -8.22 -16.20 42.84
CA SER A 138 -8.88 -17.45 43.24
C SER A 138 -9.54 -18.07 41.98
N GLY A 139 -9.65 -19.38 41.75
CA GLY A 139 -9.29 -20.54 42.57
C GLY A 139 -10.38 -21.61 42.55
N ALA A 140 -10.17 -22.67 41.75
CA ALA A 140 -10.78 -24.02 41.84
C ALA A 140 -12.30 -24.28 41.58
N SER A 141 -12.54 -24.97 40.45
CA SER A 141 -13.13 -26.34 40.34
C SER A 141 -14.64 -26.64 40.48
N ALA A 142 -15.05 -27.67 39.70
CA ALA A 142 -16.33 -28.42 39.65
C ALA A 142 -17.59 -27.67 39.12
N THR A 143 -18.51 -28.25 38.33
CA THR A 143 -18.84 -29.68 38.10
C THR A 143 -19.42 -29.93 36.68
N ALA A 144 -19.32 -31.17 36.17
CA ALA A 144 -20.04 -31.69 34.97
C ALA A 144 -21.40 -32.35 35.39
N PRO A 145 -22.30 -32.89 34.51
CA PRO A 145 -22.14 -33.27 33.09
C PRO A 145 -23.33 -32.97 32.12
N ALA A 146 -23.20 -33.45 30.87
CA ALA A 146 -24.17 -33.43 29.74
C ALA A 146 -25.18 -34.62 29.81
N PRO A 147 -25.97 -35.03 28.76
CA PRO A 147 -26.26 -34.52 27.40
C PRO A 147 -27.80 -34.32 27.16
N THR A 148 -28.36 -33.91 26.01
CA THR A 148 -28.60 -34.64 24.71
C THR A 148 -29.29 -33.65 23.72
N ALA A 149 -28.87 -33.50 22.46
CA ALA A 149 -29.18 -34.29 21.24
C ALA A 149 -30.39 -33.81 20.39
N SER A 150 -30.26 -34.02 19.07
CA SER A 150 -31.26 -33.92 17.99
C SER A 150 -31.59 -32.55 17.36
N ALA A 151 -31.38 -32.50 16.04
CA ALA A 151 -31.86 -31.50 15.09
C ALA A 151 -33.15 -32.02 14.39
N PRO A 152 -33.52 -31.57 13.18
CA PRO A 152 -34.33 -30.37 12.96
C PRO A 152 -35.65 -30.68 12.24
N SER A 153 -36.63 -29.78 12.30
CA SER A 153 -37.68 -29.71 11.27
C SER A 153 -38.35 -28.34 11.18
N ALA A 154 -38.58 -27.91 9.93
CA ALA A 154 -39.56 -26.90 9.53
C ALA A 154 -40.55 -27.60 8.57
N PRO A 155 -41.52 -26.93 7.93
CA PRO A 155 -42.20 -25.66 8.24
C PRO A 155 -43.74 -25.87 8.33
N ALA A 156 -44.53 -24.83 8.68
CA ALA A 156 -45.78 -24.48 7.98
C ALA A 156 -46.53 -23.28 8.58
N THR A 157 -47.08 -22.48 7.67
CA THR A 157 -48.06 -21.39 7.74
C THR A 157 -49.30 -21.56 8.65
N SER A 158 -49.79 -20.45 9.24
CA SER A 158 -51.17 -19.94 9.04
C SER A 158 -51.48 -18.57 9.68
N THR A 159 -51.68 -17.55 8.83
CA THR A 159 -52.74 -16.49 8.85
C THR A 159 -53.43 -15.99 10.15
N SER A 160 -53.52 -14.64 10.27
CA SER A 160 -54.64 -13.78 10.80
C SER A 160 -55.28 -14.12 12.17
N THR A 161 -55.41 -13.24 13.17
CA THR A 161 -56.11 -11.91 13.25
C THR A 161 -55.69 -11.18 14.55
N ASP A 162 -56.15 -9.99 14.98
CA ASP A 162 -56.52 -8.69 14.37
C ASP A 162 -56.72 -7.65 15.54
N HIS A 163 -57.32 -6.47 15.29
CA HIS A 163 -57.83 -5.46 16.23
C HIS A 163 -56.85 -4.47 16.90
N ALA A 164 -56.78 -3.32 16.21
CA ALA A 164 -56.45 -1.95 16.62
C ALA A 164 -57.25 -1.41 17.85
N PRO A 165 -57.21 -0.09 18.19
CA PRO A 165 -56.07 0.83 18.35
C PRO A 165 -56.12 1.62 19.67
N LYS A 166 -55.07 2.41 19.99
CA LYS A 166 -55.19 3.58 20.91
C LYS A 166 -54.63 4.85 20.27
N LYS A 167 -55.24 5.99 20.61
CA LYS A 167 -55.29 7.24 19.83
C LYS A 167 -54.80 8.43 20.64
N ALA A 168 -53.87 9.22 20.07
CA ALA A 168 -53.53 10.63 20.32
C ALA A 168 -52.15 10.89 19.66
N GLU A 169 -51.82 12.05 19.09
CA GLU A 169 -52.54 13.32 18.90
C GLU A 169 -51.98 14.05 17.67
N SER A 170 -52.73 15.00 17.09
CA SER A 170 -52.37 15.65 15.83
C SER A 170 -52.00 17.14 16.02
N SER A 171 -50.81 17.55 15.58
CA SER A 171 -50.48 18.96 15.31
C SER A 171 -50.26 19.15 13.80
N LYS A 172 -50.88 20.20 13.23
CA LYS A 172 -50.99 20.40 11.78
C LYS A 172 -49.68 20.93 11.17
N GLY A 173 -48.98 20.10 10.40
CA GLY A 173 -48.11 20.54 9.30
C GLY A 173 -48.88 20.42 7.97
N SER A 174 -48.65 21.33 7.02
CA SER A 174 -49.35 21.33 5.74
C SER A 174 -48.98 20.10 4.89
N VAL A 175 -49.97 19.25 4.60
CA VAL A 175 -49.82 18.11 3.69
C VAL A 175 -50.00 18.60 2.26
N PRO A 176 -48.97 18.57 1.38
CA PRO A 176 -49.19 18.69 -0.06
C PRO A 176 -50.05 17.50 -0.54
N PRO A 177 -50.86 17.64 -1.60
CA PRO A 177 -51.78 16.59 -2.03
C PRO A 177 -51.01 15.28 -2.26
N PRO A 178 -51.61 14.11 -1.96
CA PRO A 178 -50.91 12.84 -2.07
C PRO A 178 -50.52 12.60 -3.52
N THR A 179 -49.24 12.81 -3.83
CA THR A 179 -48.66 12.41 -5.11
C THR A 179 -48.92 10.92 -5.25
N SER A 180 -49.59 10.54 -6.33
CA SER A 180 -49.92 9.15 -6.64
C SER A 180 -48.72 8.25 -6.41
N ALA A 181 -48.86 7.21 -5.58
CA ALA A 181 -47.80 6.26 -5.30
C ALA A 181 -47.29 5.66 -6.62
N SER A 182 -46.11 6.12 -7.07
CA SER A 182 -45.50 5.65 -8.29
C SER A 182 -45.04 4.20 -8.11
N VAL A 183 -45.44 3.34 -9.04
CA VAL A 183 -45.10 1.91 -9.04
C VAL A 183 -43.58 1.74 -9.05
N GLY A 184 -43.04 1.27 -7.91
CA GLY A 184 -41.62 1.03 -7.70
C GLY A 184 -40.83 2.29 -7.39
N ASP A 185 -40.38 2.44 -6.14
CA ASP A 185 -39.45 3.50 -5.73
C ASP A 185 -38.05 3.21 -6.30
N ARG A 186 -37.84 3.62 -7.55
CA ARG A 186 -36.57 3.50 -8.28
C ARG A 186 -35.58 4.59 -7.82
N SER A 187 -35.25 4.58 -6.54
CA SER A 187 -34.30 5.51 -5.95
C SER A 187 -32.86 5.20 -6.39
N GLU A 188 -32.15 6.21 -6.89
CA GLU A 188 -30.74 6.12 -7.29
C GLU A 188 -29.83 6.69 -6.20
N ARG A 189 -28.96 5.87 -5.60
CA ARG A 189 -27.95 6.34 -4.66
C ARG A 189 -26.63 6.64 -5.37
N ARG A 190 -26.27 7.92 -5.46
CA ARG A 190 -24.94 8.37 -5.92
C ARG A 190 -24.00 8.48 -4.72
N VAL A 191 -22.78 7.95 -4.85
CA VAL A 191 -21.72 8.02 -3.83
C VAL A 191 -20.42 8.38 -4.55
N LYS A 192 -19.70 9.40 -4.05
CA LYS A 192 -18.36 9.75 -4.56
C LYS A 192 -17.36 8.67 -4.11
N MET A 193 -16.46 8.25 -4.99
CA MET A 193 -15.35 7.38 -4.60
C MET A 193 -14.45 8.06 -3.56
N ASN A 194 -13.88 7.29 -2.63
CA ASN A 194 -12.78 7.79 -1.80
C ASN A 194 -11.49 7.87 -2.64
N ARG A 195 -10.47 8.56 -2.13
CA ARG A 195 -9.26 8.89 -2.89
C ARG A 195 -8.41 7.64 -3.15
N MET A 196 -8.25 6.79 -2.13
CA MET A 196 -7.69 5.44 -2.26
C MET A 196 -8.30 4.62 -3.42
N LEU A 197 -9.63 4.52 -3.55
CA LEU A 197 -10.30 3.83 -4.67
C LEU A 197 -10.08 4.52 -6.01
N LEU A 198 -10.01 5.86 -6.03
CA LEU A 198 -9.80 6.64 -7.23
C LEU A 198 -8.39 6.38 -7.81
N ARG A 199 -7.36 6.42 -6.97
CA ARG A 199 -5.98 6.03 -7.33
C ARG A 199 -5.84 4.57 -7.72
N MET A 200 -6.47 3.65 -6.99
CA MET A 200 -6.48 2.23 -7.36
C MET A 200 -7.11 2.03 -8.75
N SER A 201 -8.19 2.76 -9.07
CA SER A 201 -8.80 2.75 -10.40
C SER A 201 -7.86 3.30 -11.48
N GLU A 202 -7.14 4.38 -11.19
CA GLU A 202 -6.14 4.96 -12.11
C GLU A 202 -4.99 3.99 -12.38
N ARG A 203 -4.37 3.40 -11.35
CA ARG A 203 -3.29 2.39 -11.51
C ARG A 203 -3.75 1.14 -12.24
N LEU A 204 -4.92 0.60 -11.92
CA LEU A 204 -5.48 -0.55 -12.62
C LEU A 204 -5.74 -0.23 -14.10
N LYS A 205 -6.19 0.99 -14.41
CA LYS A 205 -6.43 1.39 -15.79
C LYS A 205 -5.14 1.73 -16.56
N GLN A 206 -4.15 2.29 -15.89
CA GLN A 206 -2.79 2.49 -16.42
C GLN A 206 -2.19 1.15 -16.83
N SER A 207 -2.20 0.15 -15.94
CA SER A 207 -1.73 -1.22 -16.25
C SER A 207 -2.41 -1.78 -17.52
N GLN A 208 -3.75 -1.72 -17.60
CA GLN A 208 -4.48 -2.19 -18.79
C GLN A 208 -4.19 -1.41 -20.08
N ASN A 209 -3.84 -0.13 -19.99
CA ASN A 209 -3.58 0.71 -21.18
C ASN A 209 -2.13 0.59 -21.65
N THR A 210 -1.19 0.31 -20.75
CA THR A 210 0.25 0.23 -21.04
C THR A 210 0.68 -1.19 -21.42
N THR A 211 0.16 -2.21 -20.74
CA THR A 211 0.56 -3.61 -20.90
C THR A 211 -0.20 -4.29 -22.05
N ALA A 212 0.52 -4.98 -22.94
CA ALA A 212 -0.11 -5.88 -23.93
C ALA A 212 -0.49 -7.20 -23.26
N SER A 213 -1.46 -7.15 -22.33
CA SER A 213 -1.80 -8.26 -21.45
C SER A 213 -2.37 -9.46 -22.21
N LEU A 214 -1.77 -10.63 -22.02
CA LEU A 214 -2.34 -11.93 -22.42
C LEU A 214 -2.34 -12.88 -21.22
N THR A 215 -3.34 -13.76 -21.12
CA THR A 215 -3.42 -14.78 -20.09
C THR A 215 -3.34 -16.18 -20.70
N THR A 216 -2.50 -17.04 -20.14
CA THR A 216 -2.48 -18.49 -20.41
C THR A 216 -2.93 -19.29 -19.18
N PHE A 217 -3.44 -20.50 -19.39
CA PHE A 217 -4.09 -21.30 -18.35
C PHE A 217 -3.64 -22.77 -18.39
N ASN A 218 -3.37 -23.34 -17.21
CA ASN A 218 -3.15 -24.77 -17.02
C ASN A 218 -4.04 -25.28 -15.87
N GLU A 219 -4.41 -26.56 -15.90
CA GLU A 219 -4.91 -27.26 -14.71
C GLU A 219 -3.74 -27.93 -13.98
N VAL A 220 -3.80 -28.04 -12.65
CA VAL A 220 -2.79 -28.72 -11.83
C VAL A 220 -3.45 -29.72 -10.88
N ASP A 221 -2.95 -30.96 -10.84
CA ASP A 221 -3.38 -31.96 -9.84
C ASP A 221 -2.68 -31.69 -8.49
N MET A 222 -3.47 -31.23 -7.51
CA MET A 222 -2.97 -30.89 -6.18
C MET A 222 -2.73 -32.11 -5.28
N SER A 223 -3.00 -33.34 -5.75
CA SER A 223 -2.95 -34.58 -4.94
C SER A 223 -1.64 -34.71 -4.15
N SER A 224 -0.50 -34.66 -4.84
CA SER A 224 0.83 -34.88 -4.27
C SER A 224 1.17 -33.81 -3.22
N LEU A 225 0.87 -32.54 -3.50
CA LEU A 225 1.14 -31.45 -2.58
C LEU A 225 0.19 -31.46 -1.36
N ILE A 226 -1.07 -31.84 -1.54
CA ILE A 226 -2.04 -32.04 -0.44
C ILE A 226 -1.58 -33.19 0.46
N GLU A 227 -1.12 -34.30 -0.10
CA GLU A 227 -0.62 -35.45 0.66
C GLU A 227 0.68 -35.12 1.41
N PHE A 228 1.65 -34.49 0.74
CA PHE A 228 2.89 -34.01 1.36
C PHE A 228 2.63 -33.03 2.50
N ARG A 229 1.71 -32.08 2.31
CA ARG A 229 1.28 -31.17 3.36
C ARG A 229 0.60 -31.93 4.50
N LYS A 230 -0.27 -32.90 4.20
CA LYS A 230 -1.03 -33.67 5.21
C LYS A 230 -0.10 -34.49 6.12
N SER A 231 0.96 -35.09 5.58
CA SER A 231 1.92 -35.87 6.36
C SER A 231 2.85 -34.99 7.20
N MET A 232 3.28 -33.83 6.70
CA MET A 232 4.30 -33.00 7.37
C MET A 232 3.75 -31.87 8.27
N LYS A 233 2.52 -31.38 8.06
CA LYS A 233 1.99 -30.14 8.68
C LYS A 233 2.12 -30.07 10.21
N ASP A 234 1.89 -31.17 10.91
CA ASP A 234 1.80 -31.18 12.38
C ASP A 234 3.21 -31.24 13.01
N GLU A 235 4.15 -31.95 12.37
CA GLU A 235 5.56 -31.96 12.76
C GLU A 235 6.22 -30.61 12.46
N VAL A 236 5.99 -30.04 11.26
CA VAL A 236 6.47 -28.71 10.87
C VAL A 236 6.00 -27.67 11.88
N LEU A 237 4.70 -27.62 12.17
CA LEU A 237 4.13 -26.66 13.13
C LEU A 237 4.76 -26.81 14.52
N LYS A 238 5.00 -28.05 14.99
CA LYS A 238 5.63 -28.32 16.28
C LYS A 238 7.11 -27.92 16.33
N LYS A 239 7.86 -28.06 15.22
CA LYS A 239 9.30 -27.77 15.15
C LYS A 239 9.61 -26.30 14.85
N THR A 240 8.84 -25.64 14.00
CA THR A 240 9.17 -24.30 13.47
C THR A 240 8.20 -23.20 13.91
N GLY A 241 7.05 -23.55 14.47
CA GLY A 241 5.95 -22.63 14.76
C GLY A 241 5.19 -22.14 13.51
N THR A 242 5.68 -22.45 12.30
CA THR A 242 5.07 -22.02 11.04
C THR A 242 3.98 -23.00 10.62
N LYS A 243 2.81 -22.50 10.21
CA LYS A 243 1.79 -23.32 9.56
C LYS A 243 2.24 -23.64 8.14
N PHE A 244 2.38 -24.92 7.79
CA PHE A 244 2.60 -25.31 6.39
C PHE A 244 1.32 -25.01 5.59
N GLY A 245 1.37 -24.03 4.68
CA GLY A 245 0.33 -23.71 3.71
C GLY A 245 0.55 -24.39 2.37
N PHE A 246 0.05 -23.77 1.30
CA PHE A 246 0.35 -24.11 -0.10
C PHE A 246 1.07 -22.96 -0.83
N MET A 247 0.95 -21.73 -0.33
CA MET A 247 1.39 -20.54 -1.04
C MET A 247 2.91 -20.47 -1.15
N GLY A 248 3.64 -20.90 -0.11
CA GLY A 248 5.09 -20.99 -0.13
C GLY A 248 5.61 -22.02 -1.14
N SER A 249 4.86 -23.10 -1.39
CA SER A 249 5.19 -24.06 -2.44
C SER A 249 5.01 -23.46 -3.84
N PHE A 250 3.92 -22.69 -4.08
CA PHE A 250 3.74 -21.98 -5.34
C PHE A 250 4.78 -20.87 -5.55
N ALA A 251 5.07 -20.08 -4.51
CA ALA A 251 6.08 -19.03 -4.56
C ALA A 251 7.49 -19.60 -4.82
N TYR A 252 7.86 -20.70 -4.15
CA TYR A 252 9.11 -21.40 -4.40
C TYR A 252 9.18 -22.00 -5.81
N ALA A 253 8.10 -22.65 -6.28
CA ALA A 253 8.01 -23.16 -7.64
C ALA A 253 8.15 -22.06 -8.71
N CYS A 254 7.57 -20.87 -8.46
CA CYS A 254 7.76 -19.70 -9.34
C CYS A 254 9.21 -19.22 -9.34
N ALA A 255 9.84 -19.09 -8.17
CA ALA A 255 11.23 -18.67 -8.06
C ALA A 255 12.19 -19.65 -8.75
N LEU A 256 11.97 -20.96 -8.63
CA LEU A 256 12.73 -21.97 -9.38
C LEU A 256 12.48 -21.86 -10.89
N ALA A 257 11.24 -21.74 -11.33
CA ALA A 257 10.91 -21.62 -12.76
C ALA A 257 11.44 -20.32 -13.38
N MET A 258 11.59 -19.23 -12.62
CA MET A 258 12.24 -18.00 -13.08
C MET A 258 13.74 -18.16 -13.34
N LYS A 259 14.43 -19.13 -12.71
CA LYS A 259 15.83 -19.44 -13.05
C LYS A 259 15.97 -19.93 -14.49
N GLU A 260 15.00 -20.70 -14.99
CA GLU A 260 14.94 -21.18 -16.38
C GLU A 260 14.36 -20.13 -17.34
N PHE A 261 13.41 -19.32 -16.88
CA PHE A 261 12.71 -18.31 -17.67
C PHE A 261 12.85 -16.90 -17.05
N PRO A 262 14.07 -16.30 -17.04
CA PRO A 262 14.33 -15.03 -16.37
C PRO A 262 13.53 -13.86 -16.94
N VAL A 263 13.07 -13.94 -18.19
CA VAL A 263 12.15 -12.97 -18.81
C VAL A 263 10.81 -12.83 -18.07
N ILE A 264 10.36 -13.86 -17.34
CA ILE A 264 9.16 -13.80 -16.49
C ILE A 264 9.37 -12.85 -15.30
N ASN A 265 10.62 -12.69 -14.85
CA ASN A 265 11.05 -11.86 -13.74
C ASN A 265 11.64 -10.52 -14.23
N SER A 266 11.02 -9.90 -15.23
CA SER A 266 11.47 -8.65 -15.85
C SER A 266 10.43 -7.52 -15.72
N SER A 267 10.85 -6.28 -15.97
CA SER A 267 10.00 -5.09 -16.14
C SER A 267 10.39 -4.36 -17.43
N ILE A 268 9.54 -3.42 -17.86
CA ILE A 268 9.80 -2.50 -18.97
C ILE A 268 9.88 -1.09 -18.39
N GLU A 269 10.98 -0.39 -18.67
CA GLU A 269 11.28 0.99 -18.28
C GLU A 269 11.50 1.89 -19.50
N GLY A 270 11.52 3.21 -19.27
CA GLY A 270 11.65 4.25 -20.30
C GLY A 270 10.35 5.04 -20.53
N GLU A 271 10.42 6.10 -21.33
CA GLU A 271 9.27 6.97 -21.60
C GLU A 271 8.19 6.31 -22.47
N GLY A 272 6.93 6.74 -22.31
CA GLY A 272 5.81 6.31 -23.13
C GLY A 272 5.46 4.83 -22.93
N THR A 273 5.83 3.98 -23.90
CA THR A 273 5.68 2.52 -23.78
C THR A 273 6.89 1.84 -23.13
N GLY A 274 7.99 2.57 -22.90
CA GLY A 274 9.28 2.04 -22.50
C GLY A 274 10.09 1.47 -23.68
N ASP A 275 11.40 1.50 -23.52
CA ASP A 275 12.42 1.09 -24.49
C ASP A 275 13.48 0.13 -23.91
N THR A 276 13.48 -0.04 -22.58
CA THR A 276 14.49 -0.78 -21.82
C THR A 276 13.84 -1.93 -21.06
N ILE A 277 14.36 -3.14 -21.21
CA ILE A 277 13.92 -4.31 -20.42
C ILE A 277 14.89 -4.47 -19.24
N VAL A 278 14.36 -4.44 -18.02
CA VAL A 278 15.12 -4.69 -16.80
C VAL A 278 14.87 -6.11 -16.33
N PHE A 279 15.94 -6.90 -16.23
CA PHE A 279 15.91 -8.26 -15.68
C PHE A 279 16.32 -8.19 -14.20
N HIS A 280 15.63 -8.94 -13.34
CA HIS A 280 15.95 -9.00 -11.92
C HIS A 280 16.61 -10.34 -11.57
N ASP A 281 17.85 -10.28 -11.07
CA ASP A 281 18.60 -11.46 -10.59
C ASP A 281 18.15 -11.95 -9.19
N TYR A 282 17.08 -11.35 -8.64
CA TYR A 282 16.43 -11.68 -7.37
C TYR A 282 14.92 -11.81 -7.58
N VAL A 283 14.26 -12.60 -6.74
CA VAL A 283 12.82 -12.88 -6.85
C VAL A 283 12.09 -12.32 -5.63
N ASP A 284 11.44 -11.17 -5.82
CA ASP A 284 10.60 -10.53 -4.81
C ASP A 284 9.13 -10.72 -5.20
N ILE A 285 8.37 -11.53 -4.46
CA ILE A 285 6.96 -11.83 -4.81
C ILE A 285 5.99 -10.98 -3.98
N SER A 286 5.18 -10.19 -4.67
CA SER A 286 3.98 -9.55 -4.12
C SER A 286 2.88 -10.60 -3.90
N VAL A 287 2.38 -10.76 -2.68
CA VAL A 287 1.28 -11.68 -2.36
C VAL A 287 0.03 -10.86 -2.05
N ALA A 288 -1.03 -11.06 -2.83
CA ALA A 288 -2.28 -10.33 -2.64
C ALA A 288 -3.02 -10.79 -1.38
N VAL A 289 -3.25 -9.87 -0.44
CA VAL A 289 -3.96 -10.10 0.83
C VAL A 289 -5.21 -9.24 0.90
N ALA A 290 -6.37 -9.88 1.07
CA ALA A 290 -7.62 -9.19 1.31
C ALA A 290 -7.74 -8.72 2.77
N THR A 291 -8.17 -7.48 2.95
CA THR A 291 -8.45 -6.83 4.24
C THR A 291 -9.83 -6.17 4.19
N GLU A 292 -10.32 -5.67 5.34
CA GLU A 292 -11.59 -4.94 5.41
C GLU A 292 -11.60 -3.64 4.59
N GLN A 293 -10.43 -3.02 4.40
CA GLN A 293 -10.27 -1.75 3.67
C GLN A 293 -10.10 -1.98 2.16
N GLY A 294 -9.82 -3.22 1.73
CA GLY A 294 -9.58 -3.56 0.34
C GLY A 294 -8.45 -4.58 0.17
N LEU A 295 -7.88 -4.59 -1.04
CA LEU A 295 -6.76 -5.47 -1.40
C LEU A 295 -5.43 -4.74 -1.20
N VAL A 296 -4.50 -5.37 -0.47
CA VAL A 296 -3.11 -4.91 -0.34
C VAL A 296 -2.16 -5.98 -0.86
N THR A 297 -1.00 -5.59 -1.38
CA THR A 297 -0.05 -6.48 -2.07
C THR A 297 1.34 -6.43 -1.44
N PRO A 298 1.50 -6.87 -0.18
CA PRO A 298 2.80 -6.92 0.45
C PRO A 298 3.80 -7.83 -0.29
N VAL A 299 5.08 -7.47 -0.20
CA VAL A 299 6.20 -8.10 -0.92
C VAL A 299 7.03 -8.94 0.03
N ILE A 300 7.38 -10.15 -0.40
CA ILE A 300 8.32 -11.03 0.28
C ILE A 300 9.56 -11.12 -0.60
N ARG A 301 10.71 -10.74 -0.02
CA ARG A 301 11.93 -10.47 -0.79
C ARG A 301 12.87 -11.67 -0.83
N ASN A 302 13.68 -11.77 -1.89
CA ASN A 302 14.76 -12.76 -2.04
C ASN A 302 14.29 -14.22 -1.86
N ILE A 303 13.13 -14.56 -2.43
CA ILE A 303 12.50 -15.89 -2.27
C ILE A 303 13.37 -17.01 -2.85
N GLU A 304 14.20 -16.72 -3.85
CA GLU A 304 15.16 -17.67 -4.44
C GLU A 304 16.22 -18.17 -3.44
N LYS A 305 16.39 -17.49 -2.30
CA LYS A 305 17.31 -17.85 -1.20
C LYS A 305 16.60 -18.54 -0.01
N MET A 306 15.27 -18.67 -0.06
CA MET A 306 14.45 -19.15 1.06
C MET A 306 13.96 -20.58 0.86
N SER A 307 13.82 -21.32 1.96
CA SER A 307 13.04 -22.56 1.97
C SER A 307 11.54 -22.29 1.93
N ILE A 308 10.75 -23.28 1.48
CA ILE A 308 9.27 -23.25 1.50
C ILE A 308 8.70 -22.82 2.87
N LEU A 309 9.35 -23.20 3.97
CA LEU A 309 8.90 -22.89 5.34
C LEU A 309 9.23 -21.46 5.78
N GLU A 310 10.31 -20.88 5.27
CA GLU A 310 10.63 -19.46 5.48
C GLU A 310 9.69 -18.57 4.68
N ILE A 311 9.35 -18.98 3.44
CA ILE A 311 8.36 -18.28 2.62
C ILE A 311 6.97 -18.33 3.28
N GLU A 312 6.51 -19.50 3.74
CA GLU A 312 5.24 -19.60 4.50
C GLU A 312 5.24 -18.75 5.78
N ARG A 313 6.39 -18.60 6.45
CA ARG A 313 6.52 -17.69 7.60
C ARG A 313 6.38 -16.23 7.16
N GLY A 314 7.10 -15.81 6.11
CA GLY A 314 6.99 -14.46 5.54
C GLY A 314 5.56 -14.12 5.13
N ILE A 315 4.85 -15.04 4.45
CA ILE A 315 3.44 -14.89 4.07
C ILE A 315 2.55 -14.72 5.31
N ALA A 316 2.77 -15.51 6.36
CA ALA A 316 2.00 -15.39 7.60
C ALA A 316 2.25 -14.06 8.32
N GLU A 317 3.50 -13.56 8.31
CA GLU A 317 3.90 -12.29 8.92
C GLU A 317 3.34 -11.08 8.17
N VAL A 318 3.54 -10.96 6.85
CA VAL A 318 2.98 -9.85 6.08
C VAL A 318 1.45 -9.90 6.03
N GLY A 319 0.87 -11.11 5.97
CA GLY A 319 -0.58 -11.30 6.09
C GLY A 319 -1.12 -10.90 7.46
N LYS A 320 -0.34 -11.02 8.53
CA LYS A 320 -0.70 -10.48 9.85
C LYS A 320 -0.59 -8.96 9.87
N LYS A 321 0.54 -8.38 9.42
CA LYS A 321 0.70 -6.92 9.28
C LYS A 321 -0.46 -6.28 8.50
N ALA A 322 -0.88 -6.91 7.40
CA ALA A 322 -2.01 -6.46 6.58
C ALA A 322 -3.32 -6.37 7.37
N ARG A 323 -3.70 -7.43 8.10
CA ARG A 323 -4.91 -7.44 8.93
C ARG A 323 -4.82 -6.51 10.14
N ASP A 324 -3.64 -6.42 10.75
CA ASP A 324 -3.36 -5.58 11.91
C ASP A 324 -3.18 -4.08 11.54
N ARG A 325 -3.25 -3.72 10.24
CA ARG A 325 -3.01 -2.37 9.67
C ARG A 325 -1.63 -1.80 10.05
N LYS A 326 -0.59 -2.64 9.92
CA LYS A 326 0.82 -2.36 10.25
C LYS A 326 1.77 -2.66 9.08
N LEU A 327 1.28 -2.54 7.84
CA LEU A 327 2.14 -2.57 6.67
C LEU A 327 2.85 -1.23 6.53
N THR A 328 4.16 -1.29 6.29
CA THR A 328 4.96 -0.10 5.96
C THR A 328 5.01 0.12 4.44
N ILE A 329 5.61 1.22 4.00
CA ILE A 329 5.81 1.51 2.57
C ILE A 329 6.71 0.43 1.95
N GLU A 330 7.76 0.05 2.67
CA GLU A 330 8.77 -0.94 2.28
C GLU A 330 8.18 -2.35 2.17
N ASP A 331 7.17 -2.69 2.98
CA ASP A 331 6.40 -3.92 2.83
C ASP A 331 5.61 -3.97 1.51
N LEU A 332 5.31 -2.82 0.90
CA LEU A 332 4.43 -2.68 -0.28
C LEU A 332 5.16 -2.26 -1.57
N ALA A 333 6.49 -2.06 -1.48
CA ALA A 333 7.37 -1.48 -2.49
C ALA A 333 8.16 -2.51 -3.30
N GLY A 334 8.48 -2.20 -4.56
CA GLY A 334 9.19 -3.11 -5.45
C GLY A 334 8.31 -4.33 -5.78
N GLY A 335 8.87 -5.53 -5.61
CA GLY A 335 8.23 -6.77 -6.05
C GLY A 335 8.39 -6.94 -7.56
N THR A 336 8.99 -8.04 -7.98
CA THR A 336 9.31 -8.34 -9.39
C THR A 336 8.23 -9.21 -10.05
N PHE A 337 7.45 -9.93 -9.24
CA PHE A 337 6.34 -10.78 -9.67
C PHE A 337 5.19 -10.75 -8.64
N ALA A 338 3.97 -11.10 -9.05
CA ALA A 338 2.82 -11.18 -8.14
C ALA A 338 2.15 -12.57 -8.14
N ILE A 339 1.61 -12.95 -6.98
CA ILE A 339 0.68 -14.07 -6.83
C ILE A 339 -0.62 -13.57 -6.18
N SER A 340 -1.73 -13.83 -6.84
CA SER A 340 -3.08 -13.57 -6.34
C SER A 340 -3.85 -14.87 -6.16
N ASN A 341 -4.46 -15.07 -4.99
CA ASN A 341 -5.22 -16.29 -4.68
C ASN A 341 -6.72 -15.97 -4.56
N GLY A 342 -7.44 -16.05 -5.68
CA GLY A 342 -8.90 -15.98 -5.69
C GLY A 342 -9.58 -17.26 -5.21
N GLY A 343 -8.84 -18.37 -5.11
CA GLY A 343 -9.33 -19.67 -4.68
C GLY A 343 -9.88 -19.71 -3.26
N VAL A 344 -9.38 -18.86 -2.35
CA VAL A 344 -9.90 -18.73 -0.98
C VAL A 344 -11.35 -18.21 -0.95
N PHE A 345 -11.80 -17.53 -2.01
CA PHE A 345 -13.17 -17.05 -2.19
C PHE A 345 -14.02 -17.98 -3.06
N GLY A 346 -13.50 -19.15 -3.45
CA GLY A 346 -14.18 -20.09 -4.32
C GLY A 346 -14.15 -19.72 -5.82
N SER A 347 -13.32 -18.75 -6.24
CA SER A 347 -13.17 -18.41 -7.65
C SER A 347 -12.66 -19.61 -8.45
N LYS A 348 -13.34 -19.94 -9.56
CA LYS A 348 -12.95 -21.02 -10.47
C LYS A 348 -11.86 -20.58 -11.45
N LEU A 349 -12.05 -19.44 -12.10
CA LEU A 349 -11.13 -18.94 -13.11
C LEU A 349 -11.27 -17.42 -13.23
N SER A 350 -10.15 -16.73 -13.35
CA SER A 350 -10.08 -15.30 -13.56
C SER A 350 -8.76 -14.93 -14.26
N THR A 351 -8.76 -13.80 -14.97
CA THR A 351 -7.57 -13.20 -15.58
C THR A 351 -7.05 -12.11 -14.64
N PRO A 352 -6.01 -12.36 -13.82
CA PRO A 352 -5.46 -11.34 -12.93
C PRO A 352 -4.91 -10.14 -13.73
N ILE A 353 -5.07 -8.93 -13.21
CA ILE A 353 -4.48 -7.71 -13.77
C ILE A 353 -3.06 -7.57 -13.22
N ILE A 354 -2.10 -7.27 -14.11
CA ILE A 354 -0.68 -7.15 -13.77
C ILE A 354 -0.45 -5.90 -12.91
N ASN A 355 0.34 -6.05 -11.84
CA ASN A 355 0.72 -4.96 -10.96
C ASN A 355 1.97 -4.23 -11.51
N HIS A 356 1.74 -3.26 -12.40
CA HIS A 356 2.81 -2.45 -13.01
C HIS A 356 3.71 -1.81 -11.92
N PRO A 357 5.07 -1.84 -12.06
CA PRO A 357 5.86 -2.13 -13.27
C PRO A 357 6.18 -3.62 -13.56
N GLN A 358 5.66 -4.57 -12.79
CA GLN A 358 5.89 -6.00 -13.01
C GLN A 358 5.39 -6.46 -14.40
N SER A 359 6.01 -7.48 -15.01
CA SER A 359 5.56 -8.01 -16.31
C SER A 359 4.63 -9.22 -16.22
N ALA A 360 4.45 -9.85 -15.05
CA ALA A 360 3.59 -11.03 -14.92
C ALA A 360 2.96 -11.20 -13.52
N ILE A 361 1.82 -11.89 -13.48
CA ILE A 361 1.09 -12.25 -12.25
C ILE A 361 0.44 -13.64 -12.39
N LEU A 362 0.61 -14.48 -11.35
CA LEU A 362 -0.01 -15.79 -11.24
C LEU A 362 -1.30 -15.73 -10.41
N GLY A 363 -2.41 -16.17 -11.02
CA GLY A 363 -3.71 -16.36 -10.38
C GLY A 363 -3.91 -17.83 -9.96
N LEU A 364 -4.09 -18.04 -8.65
CA LEU A 364 -4.44 -19.32 -8.04
C LEU A 364 -5.94 -19.38 -7.74
N HIS A 365 -6.59 -20.48 -8.14
CA HIS A 365 -8.04 -20.66 -8.04
C HIS A 365 -8.46 -21.75 -7.05
N ALA A 366 -9.76 -21.99 -6.94
CA ALA A 366 -10.31 -22.88 -5.94
C ALA A 366 -9.99 -24.34 -6.28
N ILE A 367 -9.43 -25.06 -5.31
CA ILE A 367 -9.24 -26.51 -5.44
C ILE A 367 -10.62 -27.17 -5.43
N LYS A 368 -10.94 -27.95 -6.48
CA LYS A 368 -12.19 -28.68 -6.63
C LYS A 368 -11.93 -30.13 -6.99
N GLU A 369 -12.74 -31.04 -6.45
CA GLU A 369 -12.75 -32.43 -6.90
C GLU A 369 -13.31 -32.51 -8.33
N ARG A 370 -12.54 -33.07 -9.26
CA ARG A 370 -12.94 -33.29 -10.66
C ARG A 370 -12.63 -34.73 -11.06
N ALA A 371 -13.41 -35.27 -11.99
CA ALA A 371 -13.07 -36.51 -12.67
C ALA A 371 -11.92 -36.23 -13.65
N HIS A 372 -10.77 -36.86 -13.45
CA HIS A 372 -9.55 -36.68 -14.24
C HIS A 372 -9.00 -38.03 -14.69
N VAL A 373 -8.51 -38.13 -15.93
CA VAL A 373 -7.90 -39.36 -16.42
C VAL A 373 -6.45 -39.43 -15.94
N VAL A 374 -6.07 -40.52 -15.29
CA VAL A 374 -4.70 -40.78 -14.84
C VAL A 374 -4.33 -42.22 -15.21
N ASN A 375 -3.33 -42.37 -16.08
CA ASN A 375 -2.88 -43.67 -16.62
C ASN A 375 -4.01 -44.48 -17.28
N GLY A 376 -4.95 -43.81 -17.96
CA GLY A 376 -6.10 -44.43 -18.62
C GLY A 376 -7.33 -44.66 -17.71
N GLU A 377 -7.22 -44.45 -16.41
CA GLU A 377 -8.32 -44.63 -15.46
C GLU A 377 -8.92 -43.27 -15.05
N ILE A 378 -10.26 -43.18 -14.96
CA ILE A 378 -10.93 -42.01 -14.40
C ILE A 378 -10.80 -42.05 -12.87
N LYS A 379 -10.19 -41.01 -12.28
CA LYS A 379 -10.02 -40.85 -10.84
C LYS A 379 -10.54 -39.48 -10.40
N ILE A 380 -11.07 -39.41 -9.18
CA ILE A 380 -11.42 -38.13 -8.56
C ILE A 380 -10.12 -37.48 -8.08
N ARG A 381 -9.84 -36.26 -8.55
CA ARG A 381 -8.62 -35.51 -8.23
C ARG A 381 -8.94 -34.10 -7.75
N PRO A 382 -8.22 -33.56 -6.76
CA PRO A 382 -8.30 -32.16 -6.36
C PRO A 382 -7.56 -31.30 -7.39
N ILE A 383 -8.28 -30.77 -8.37
CA ILE A 383 -7.72 -29.93 -9.43
C ILE A 383 -7.83 -28.45 -9.04
N MET A 384 -6.80 -27.68 -9.37
CA MET A 384 -6.83 -26.21 -9.36
C MET A 384 -6.61 -25.68 -10.78
N GLU A 385 -7.34 -24.65 -11.19
CA GLU A 385 -6.99 -23.86 -12.37
C GLU A 385 -5.92 -22.80 -12.04
N LEU A 386 -4.85 -22.73 -12.84
CA LEU A 386 -3.82 -21.70 -12.79
C LEU A 386 -3.99 -20.74 -13.96
N ALA A 387 -3.81 -19.44 -13.72
CA ALA A 387 -3.84 -18.41 -14.76
C ALA A 387 -2.58 -17.54 -14.67
N LEU A 388 -1.76 -17.49 -15.71
CA LEU A 388 -0.63 -16.56 -15.79
C LEU A 388 -1.00 -15.43 -16.74
N SER A 389 -1.20 -14.22 -16.23
CA SER A 389 -1.26 -13.00 -17.05
C SER A 389 0.13 -12.41 -17.18
N TYR A 390 0.51 -12.01 -18.39
CA TYR A 390 1.84 -11.49 -18.70
C TYR A 390 1.79 -10.38 -19.77
N ASP A 391 2.80 -9.52 -19.77
CA ASP A 391 2.99 -8.47 -20.77
C ASP A 391 3.64 -9.05 -22.04
N HIS A 392 2.84 -9.18 -23.09
CA HIS A 392 3.29 -9.74 -24.37
C HIS A 392 4.26 -8.82 -25.14
N ARG A 393 4.62 -7.65 -24.59
CA ARG A 393 5.72 -6.81 -25.11
C ARG A 393 7.10 -7.40 -24.77
N VAL A 394 7.21 -8.15 -23.67
CA VAL A 394 8.48 -8.73 -23.20
C VAL A 394 8.43 -10.26 -23.08
N ILE A 395 7.32 -10.85 -22.63
CA ILE A 395 7.17 -12.30 -22.46
C ILE A 395 6.41 -12.88 -23.65
N THR A 396 7.02 -13.81 -24.39
CA THR A 396 6.32 -14.50 -25.48
C THR A 396 5.39 -15.59 -24.95
N GLY A 397 4.35 -15.93 -25.73
CA GLY A 397 3.45 -17.05 -25.40
C GLY A 397 4.16 -18.40 -25.22
N ARG A 398 5.33 -18.62 -25.83
CA ARG A 398 6.15 -19.82 -25.59
C ARG A 398 6.71 -19.84 -24.17
N GLU A 399 7.31 -18.74 -23.72
CA GLU A 399 7.92 -18.64 -22.39
C GLU A 399 6.85 -18.72 -21.30
N ALA A 400 5.73 -18.02 -21.48
CA ALA A 400 4.60 -18.09 -20.56
C ALA A 400 4.03 -19.51 -20.39
N VAL A 401 3.85 -20.26 -21.49
CA VAL A 401 3.37 -21.65 -21.44
C VAL A 401 4.39 -22.59 -20.82
N LEU A 402 5.67 -22.47 -21.17
CA LEU A 402 6.73 -23.33 -20.60
C LEU A 402 6.94 -23.07 -19.11
N PHE A 403 6.93 -21.80 -18.68
CA PHE A 403 6.98 -21.42 -17.27
C PHE A 403 5.80 -21.99 -16.48
N LEU A 404 4.56 -21.82 -16.98
CA LEU A 404 3.37 -22.30 -16.26
C LEU A 404 3.31 -23.83 -16.19
N GLU A 405 3.74 -24.53 -17.24
CA GLU A 405 3.87 -25.99 -17.27
C GLU A 405 4.99 -26.49 -16.34
N LEU A 406 6.08 -25.74 -16.17
CA LEU A 406 7.15 -26.06 -15.21
C LEU A 406 6.66 -25.88 -13.75
N VAL A 407 6.02 -24.75 -13.45
CA VAL A 407 5.36 -24.52 -12.14
C VAL A 407 4.35 -25.63 -11.85
N ARG A 408 3.53 -26.04 -12.84
CA ARG A 408 2.61 -27.17 -12.71
C ARG A 408 3.34 -28.47 -12.34
N LYS A 409 4.43 -28.83 -13.03
CA LYS A 409 5.23 -30.04 -12.74
C LYS A 409 5.82 -30.02 -11.33
N TYR A 410 6.30 -28.87 -10.86
CA TYR A 410 6.80 -28.70 -9.49
C TYR A 410 5.73 -28.93 -8.43
N ILE A 411 4.47 -28.59 -8.72
CA ILE A 411 3.34 -28.79 -7.79
C ILE A 411 2.76 -30.22 -7.86
N GLU A 412 2.70 -30.82 -9.05
CA GLU A 412 2.28 -32.21 -9.25
C GLU A 412 3.29 -33.23 -8.68
N ASP A 413 4.58 -32.87 -8.62
CA ASP A 413 5.61 -33.64 -7.92
C ASP A 413 6.58 -32.74 -7.12
N PRO A 414 6.28 -32.42 -5.84
CA PRO A 414 7.12 -31.57 -5.01
C PRO A 414 8.57 -32.04 -4.81
N ARG A 415 8.91 -33.29 -5.13
CA ARG A 415 10.31 -33.78 -5.05
C ARG A 415 11.19 -33.14 -6.12
N ARG A 416 10.60 -32.71 -7.24
CA ARG A 416 11.28 -31.95 -8.29
C ARG A 416 11.86 -30.64 -7.78
N MET A 417 11.12 -29.94 -6.90
CA MET A 417 11.59 -28.70 -6.28
C MET A 417 12.81 -28.89 -5.38
N LEU A 418 13.04 -30.10 -4.84
CA LEU A 418 14.22 -30.41 -4.03
C LEU A 418 15.46 -30.73 -4.89
N LEU A 419 15.24 -31.20 -6.12
CA LEU A 419 16.29 -31.62 -7.04
C LEU A 419 16.60 -30.58 -8.13
N GLU A 420 15.73 -29.58 -8.31
CA GLU A 420 15.75 -28.58 -9.40
C GLU A 420 15.69 -29.24 -10.81
N VAL A 421 14.71 -30.14 -11.06
CA VAL A 421 14.56 -30.95 -12.31
C VAL A 421 13.13 -31.20 -12.81
#